data_AF-A0A425WQE0-F1
#
_entry.id   AF-A0A425WQE0-F1
#
_cell.length_a   1.000
_cell.length_b   1.000
_cell.length_c   1.000
_cell.angle_alpha   90.00
_cell.angle_beta   90.00
_cell.angle_gamma   90.00
#
_symmetry.space_group_name_H-M   'P 1'
#
loop_
_entity.id
_entity.type
_entity.pdbx_description
1 polymer ?
#
loop_
_entity_poly.entity_id
_entity_poly.type
_entity_poly.pdbx_seq_one_letter_code
_entity_poly.pdbx_strand_id
1 'polypeptide(L)'
;MLNDYKNLLLMKRAYTKGGWAMQNKDLPILLLAGKEDPITLGVDSWHHSQDFLRERGYTGVFGILYLGLHHEILREKEFQKVFGDMLDFVNKICPVPIQQ
;
A
#
# COMPACT_ATOMS: atom_id res chain seq x y z
N MET A 1 -12.38 -15.41 15.63
CA MET A 1 -12.39 -14.90 17.02
C MET A 1 -11.01 -14.45 17.51
N LEU A 2 -9.97 -15.29 17.56
CA LEU A 2 -8.64 -14.83 18.06
C LEU A 2 -7.90 -13.90 17.08
N ASN A 3 -8.07 -14.10 15.77
CA ASN A 3 -7.47 -13.23 14.74
C ASN A 3 -8.13 -11.84 14.68
N ASP A 4 -9.44 -11.76 14.94
CA ASP A 4 -10.19 -10.49 14.89
C ASP A 4 -9.76 -9.53 16.01
N TYR A 5 -9.48 -10.06 17.21
CA TYR A 5 -8.96 -9.27 18.34
C TYR A 5 -7.54 -8.76 18.09
N LYS A 6 -6.68 -9.58 17.47
CA LYS A 6 -5.32 -9.16 17.07
C LYS A 6 -5.36 -8.05 16.03
N ASN A 7 -6.26 -8.17 15.04
CA ASN A 7 -6.47 -7.13 14.04
C ASN A 7 -6.95 -5.83 14.67
N LEU A 8 -7.89 -5.89 15.63
CA LEU A 8 -8.35 -4.71 16.36
C LEU A 8 -7.23 -4.03 17.16
N LEU A 9 -6.38 -4.81 17.85
CA LEU A 9 -5.21 -4.28 18.55
C LEU A 9 -4.17 -3.70 17.60
N LEU A 10 -3.98 -4.31 16.42
CA LEU A 10 -3.10 -3.79 15.38
C LEU A 10 -3.62 -2.46 14.84
N MET A 11 -4.92 -2.36 14.55
CA MET A 11 -5.58 -1.11 14.15
C MET A 11 -5.42 -0.05 15.24
N LYS A 12 -5.70 -0.40 16.50
CA LYS A 12 -5.56 0.53 17.63
C LYS A 12 -4.12 1.05 17.78
N ARG A 13 -3.13 0.19 17.54
CA ARG A 13 -1.70 0.57 17.52
C ARG A 13 -1.32 1.40 16.29
N ALA A 14 -1.86 1.08 15.12
CA ALA A 14 -1.63 1.83 13.89
C ALA A 14 -2.20 3.25 13.95
N TYR A 15 -3.31 3.45 14.69
CA TYR A 15 -3.95 4.76 14.85
C TYR A 15 -3.51 5.53 16.11
N THR A 16 -2.69 4.96 17.00
CA THR A 16 -2.10 5.72 18.11
C THR A 16 -1.09 6.74 17.59
N LYS A 17 -1.30 8.02 17.93
CA LYS A 17 -0.49 9.16 17.45
C LYS A 17 0.96 9.19 17.96
N GLY A 18 1.30 8.39 18.97
CA GLY A 18 2.62 8.40 19.63
C GLY A 18 3.33 7.06 19.52
N GLY A 19 4.67 7.10 19.51
CA GLY A 19 5.55 5.92 19.45
C GLY A 19 5.99 5.49 18.05
N TRP A 20 5.55 6.20 17.00
CA TRP A 20 6.05 5.98 15.66
C TRP A 20 7.34 6.80 15.43
N ALA A 21 8.47 6.09 15.34
CA ALA A 21 9.74 6.65 14.90
C ALA A 21 10.13 5.96 13.60
N MET A 22 10.36 6.75 12.54
CA MET A 22 10.80 6.22 11.25
C MET A 22 12.19 5.58 11.40
N GLN A 23 12.27 4.25 11.20
CA GLN A 23 13.52 3.49 11.34
C GLN A 23 14.20 3.19 10.01
N ASN A 24 13.44 3.13 8.90
CA ASN A 24 13.95 2.77 7.59
C ASN A 24 13.39 3.70 6.52
N LYS A 25 14.16 4.75 6.18
CA LYS A 25 13.77 5.78 5.20
C LYS A 25 13.70 5.25 3.77
N ASP A 26 14.58 4.29 3.46
CA ASP A 26 14.77 3.73 2.12
C ASP A 26 13.88 2.52 1.86
N LEU A 27 12.99 2.18 2.81
CA LEU A 27 11.98 1.15 2.61
C LEU A 27 11.07 1.56 1.43
N PRO A 28 11.03 0.79 0.33
CA PRO A 28 10.13 1.07 -0.77
C PRO A 28 8.69 0.70 -0.37
N ILE A 29 7.76 1.62 -0.59
CA ILE A 29 6.33 1.50 -0.27
C ILE A 29 5.54 1.68 -1.56
N LEU A 30 4.69 0.70 -1.89
CA LEU A 30 3.74 0.78 -3.00
C LEU A 30 2.31 0.84 -2.45
N LEU A 31 1.58 1.90 -2.78
CA LEU A 31 0.15 2.04 -2.52
C LEU A 31 -0.63 1.54 -3.73
N LEU A 32 -1.68 0.76 -3.48
CA LEU A 32 -2.57 0.22 -4.52
C LEU A 32 -4.02 0.54 -4.13
N ALA A 33 -4.80 1.09 -5.06
CA ALA A 33 -6.23 1.33 -4.85
C ALA A 33 -7.02 1.33 -6.15
N GLY A 34 -8.31 1.04 -6.07
CA GLY A 34 -9.26 1.26 -7.16
C GLY A 34 -9.70 2.72 -7.21
N LYS A 35 -9.76 3.32 -8.39
CA LYS A 35 -10.15 4.72 -8.56
C LYS A 35 -11.61 4.98 -8.18
N GLU A 36 -12.47 3.99 -8.39
CA GLU A 36 -13.92 4.11 -8.13
C GLU A 36 -14.28 3.71 -6.70
N ASP A 37 -13.28 3.40 -5.87
CA ASP A 37 -13.49 3.16 -4.46
C ASP A 37 -13.80 4.50 -3.75
N PRO A 38 -15.01 4.70 -3.19
CA PRO A 38 -15.36 5.92 -2.49
C PRO A 38 -14.47 6.19 -1.26
N ILE A 39 -13.80 5.16 -0.72
CA ILE A 39 -12.89 5.28 0.41
C ILE A 39 -11.60 6.03 0.04
N THR A 40 -11.22 6.06 -1.24
CA THR A 40 -10.08 6.87 -1.70
C THR A 40 -10.33 8.36 -1.56
N LEU A 41 -11.59 8.79 -1.40
CA LEU A 41 -12.03 10.19 -1.32
C LEU A 41 -11.56 11.04 -2.51
N GLY A 42 -11.27 10.39 -3.65
CA GLY A 42 -10.79 11.02 -4.87
C GLY A 42 -9.27 11.09 -5.00
N VAL A 43 -8.84 11.59 -6.15
CA VAL A 43 -7.42 11.62 -6.56
C VAL A 43 -6.58 12.53 -5.65
N ASP A 44 -7.15 13.62 -5.14
CA ASP A 44 -6.44 14.54 -4.25
C ASP A 44 -6.11 13.89 -2.90
N SER A 45 -7.07 13.20 -2.29
CA SER A 45 -6.85 12.44 -1.04
C SER A 45 -5.91 11.26 -1.25
N TRP A 46 -5.94 10.64 -2.42
CA TRP A 46 -4.96 9.65 -2.84
C TRP A 46 -3.53 10.22 -2.88
N HIS A 47 -3.32 11.39 -3.48
CA HIS A 47 -2.02 12.06 -3.49
C HIS A 47 -1.59 12.46 -2.08
N HIS A 48 -2.50 13.02 -1.28
CA HIS A 48 -2.23 13.39 0.11
C HIS A 48 -1.75 12.20 0.94
N SER A 49 -2.29 11.00 0.71
CA SER A 49 -1.86 9.77 1.40
C SER A 49 -0.41 9.39 1.08
N GLN A 50 0.04 9.63 -0.15
CA GLN A 50 1.43 9.42 -0.54
C GLN A 50 2.35 10.50 0.02
N ASP A 51 1.91 11.75 -0.06
CA ASP A 51 2.68 12.89 0.44
C ASP A 51 2.87 12.82 1.96
N PHE A 52 1.86 12.37 2.69
CA PHE A 52 1.97 12.08 4.12
C PHE A 52 3.16 11.16 4.45
N LEU A 53 3.40 10.12 3.65
CA LEU A 53 4.55 9.23 3.85
C LEU A 53 5.87 9.93 3.49
N ARG A 54 5.90 10.68 2.40
CA ARG A 54 7.08 11.46 1.97
C ARG A 54 7.48 12.49 3.01
N GLU A 55 6.52 13.22 3.57
CA GLU A 55 6.71 14.22 4.64
C GLU A 55 7.29 13.60 5.92
N ARG A 56 7.01 12.31 6.17
CA ARG A 56 7.61 11.57 7.29
C ARG A 56 9.03 11.11 7.03
N GLY A 57 9.51 11.24 5.79
CA GLY A 57 10.89 11.03 5.38
C GLY A 57 11.14 9.73 4.60
N TYR A 58 10.09 9.06 4.13
CA TYR A 58 10.22 7.93 3.19
C TYR A 58 10.61 8.44 1.81
N THR A 59 11.64 7.83 1.22
CA THR A 59 12.19 8.24 -0.08
C THR A 59 11.59 7.46 -1.25
N GLY A 60 11.12 6.23 -1.02
CA GLY A 60 10.59 5.33 -2.04
C GLY A 60 9.07 5.13 -1.96
N VAL A 61 8.27 6.17 -2.18
CA VAL A 61 6.80 6.07 -2.15
C VAL A 61 6.22 6.06 -3.57
N PHE A 62 5.62 4.94 -3.94
CA PHE A 62 5.00 4.68 -5.25
C PHE A 62 3.49 4.46 -5.10
N GLY A 63 2.73 4.70 -6.16
CA GLY A 63 1.29 4.49 -6.15
C GLY A 63 0.74 4.06 -7.51
N ILE A 64 -0.16 3.08 -7.52
CA ILE A 64 -0.92 2.69 -8.71
C ILE A 64 -2.42 2.81 -8.38
N LEU A 65 -3.12 3.60 -9.19
CA LEU A 65 -4.55 3.82 -9.08
C LEU A 65 -5.24 3.17 -10.29
N TYR A 66 -6.01 2.11 -10.04
CA TYR A 66 -6.63 1.31 -11.09
C TYR A 66 -8.00 1.88 -11.48
N LEU A 67 -8.12 2.37 -12.72
CA LEU A 67 -9.38 2.88 -13.27
C LEU A 67 -10.43 1.76 -13.34
N GLY A 68 -11.65 2.05 -12.86
CA GLY A 68 -12.76 1.09 -12.94
C GLY A 68 -12.71 -0.07 -11.95
N LEU A 69 -11.78 -0.05 -10.97
CA LEU A 69 -11.78 -0.92 -9.81
C LEU A 69 -12.26 -0.16 -8.56
N HIS A 70 -12.80 -0.91 -7.60
CA HIS A 70 -13.28 -0.45 -6.28
C HIS A 70 -12.35 -0.97 -5.16
N HIS A 71 -12.90 -1.28 -3.99
CA HIS A 71 -12.14 -1.57 -2.77
C HIS A 71 -11.39 -2.90 -2.80
N GLU A 72 -11.99 -3.95 -3.36
CA GLU A 72 -11.42 -5.31 -3.36
C GLU A 72 -10.64 -5.61 -4.64
N ILE A 73 -9.65 -4.78 -4.99
CA ILE A 73 -8.89 -4.85 -6.25
C ILE A 73 -8.30 -6.24 -6.58
N LEU A 74 -8.03 -7.07 -5.57
CA LEU A 74 -7.51 -8.44 -5.73
C LEU A 74 -8.59 -9.49 -6.03
N ARG A 75 -9.87 -9.14 -5.91
CA ARG A 75 -11.03 -9.99 -6.20
C ARG A 75 -11.80 -9.56 -7.44
N GLU A 76 -11.39 -8.46 -8.08
CA GLU A 76 -12.07 -7.92 -9.25
C GLU A 76 -11.53 -8.50 -10.56
N LYS A 77 -12.21 -8.16 -11.67
CA LYS A 77 -11.91 -8.65 -13.02
C LYS A 77 -10.46 -8.46 -13.47
N GLU A 78 -9.76 -7.43 -12.98
CA GLU A 78 -8.36 -7.14 -13.34
C GLU A 78 -7.35 -7.64 -12.30
N PHE A 79 -7.72 -8.58 -11.41
CA PHE A 79 -6.82 -9.06 -10.35
C PHE A 79 -5.45 -9.50 -10.88
N GLN A 80 -5.39 -10.15 -12.05
CA GLN A 80 -4.13 -10.59 -12.66
C GLN A 80 -3.16 -9.44 -12.92
N LYS A 81 -3.68 -8.29 -13.35
CA LYS A 81 -2.88 -7.07 -13.55
C LYS A 81 -2.35 -6.56 -12.22
N VAL A 82 -3.20 -6.50 -11.20
CA VAL A 82 -2.81 -6.09 -9.84
C VAL A 82 -1.71 -7.00 -9.29
N PHE A 83 -1.85 -8.32 -9.45
CA PHE A 83 -0.81 -9.28 -9.06
C PHE A 83 0.48 -9.10 -9.85
N GLY A 84 0.40 -8.84 -11.16
CA GLY A 84 1.56 -8.54 -12.00
C GLY A 84 2.32 -7.31 -11.51
N ASP A 85 1.61 -6.21 -11.25
CA ASP A 85 2.20 -4.97 -10.74
C ASP A 85 2.84 -5.16 -9.35
N MET A 86 2.24 -5.97 -8.49
CA MET A 86 2.82 -6.37 -7.19
C MET A 86 4.11 -7.18 -7.37
N LEU A 87 4.11 -8.17 -8.27
CA LEU A 87 5.28 -9.00 -8.58
C LEU A 87 6.42 -8.15 -9.16
N ASP A 88 6.12 -7.26 -10.10
CA ASP A 88 7.09 -6.36 -10.70
C ASP A 88 7.71 -5.43 -9.66
N PHE A 89 6.91 -4.93 -8.73
CA PHE A 89 7.42 -4.14 -7.62
C PHE A 89 8.35 -4.95 -6.71
N VAL A 90 7.93 -6.15 -6.30
CA VAL A 90 8.74 -7.05 -5.46
C VAL A 90 10.05 -7.43 -6.14
N ASN A 91 10.03 -7.76 -7.42
CA ASN A 91 11.23 -8.13 -8.18
C ASN A 91 12.21 -6.96 -8.34
N LYS A 92 11.72 -5.71 -8.41
CA LYS A 92 12.57 -4.52 -8.44
C LYS A 92 13.28 -4.27 -7.11
N ILE A 93 12.60 -4.53 -5.99
CA ILE A 93 13.14 -4.27 -4.65
C ILE A 93 13.97 -5.43 -4.10
N CYS A 94 13.64 -6.65 -4.53
CA CYS A 94 14.29 -7.89 -4.15
C CYS A 94 14.46 -8.72 -5.42
N PRO A 95 15.53 -8.47 -6.20
CA PRO A 95 15.80 -9.27 -7.37
C PRO A 95 16.01 -10.72 -6.91
N VAL A 96 15.09 -11.60 -7.26
CA VAL A 96 15.25 -13.03 -7.01
C VAL A 96 16.48 -13.48 -7.82
N PRO A 97 17.51 -14.08 -7.19
CA PRO A 97 18.63 -14.62 -7.93
C PRO A 97 18.09 -15.62 -8.96
N ILE A 98 18.42 -15.41 -10.23
CA ILE A 98 18.10 -16.38 -11.28
C ILE A 98 18.82 -17.68 -10.89
N GLN A 99 18.07 -18.71 -10.53
CA GLN A 99 18.61 -20.06 -10.43
C GLN A 99 19.01 -20.49 -11.84
N GLN A 100 20.33 -20.54 -12.09
CA GLN A 100 20.93 -21.16 -13.27
C GLN A 100 20.83 -22.68 -13.18
#